data_AF-A0A7V9UHW1-F1
#
_entry.id   AF-A0A7V9UHW1-F1
#
_cell.length_a   1.000
_cell.length_b   1.000
_cell.length_c   1.000
_cell.angle_alpha   90.00
_cell.angle_beta   90.00
_cell.angle_gamma   90.00
#
_symmetry.space_group_name_H-M   'P 1'
#
loop_
_entity.id
_entity.type
_entity.pdbx_description
1 polymer ?
#
loop_
_entity_poly.entity_id
_entity_poly.type
_entity_poly.pdbx_seq_one_letter_code
_entity_poly.pdbx_strand_id
1 'polypeptide(L)'
;MNSIYKKLCLSFLCGIVAFSGMAVANEARDGAEVQAQLGDRAGTTKQERQALKSLRSNGESASAENAPSKEANKTFRMTQEITIGAEPTEGANVDEAHVASYKSPVTYITTHEGVMHTVYSLSQFGDYVTLNDGLTWFVRPADRYKTGNFLVVTEYDYFLNTNFCYFTDNILILPGSVFSAYDYVLVNATTGETLEVDLVQPTPGQIVSSYTVLAIAGNTVYLQDGSIWTVPASDQGMLYRWYPGDSITIGINDGFFTGWNRNILINVNLNEYVRGNCIN
;
A
#
# COMPACT_ATOMS: atom_id res chain seq x y z
N MET A 1 14.93 51.29 28.63
CA MET A 1 14.51 51.90 27.35
C MET A 1 13.19 51.25 26.96
N ASN A 2 12.07 51.62 27.58
CA ASN A 2 11.16 52.71 27.18
C ASN A 2 10.69 52.66 25.73
N SER A 3 9.41 52.29 25.58
CA SER A 3 8.41 53.01 24.77
C SER A 3 8.58 53.01 23.24
N ILE A 4 7.93 52.03 22.59
CA ILE A 4 7.25 52.27 21.30
C ILE A 4 5.84 51.67 21.43
N TYR A 5 4.99 52.42 22.13
CA TYR A 5 3.56 52.21 22.21
C TYR A 5 2.87 52.71 20.93
N LYS A 6 1.81 51.97 20.55
CA LYS A 6 0.50 52.47 20.10
C LYS A 6 0.51 53.59 19.06
N LYS A 7 0.13 53.25 17.83
CA LYS A 7 -0.69 54.09 16.95
C LYS A 7 -1.17 53.25 15.76
N LEU A 8 -2.40 52.76 15.81
CA LEU A 8 -3.34 52.91 14.70
C LEU A 8 -4.77 52.73 15.22
N CYS A 9 -5.41 53.87 15.51
CA CYS A 9 -6.86 54.04 15.58
C CYS A 9 -7.49 53.52 14.28
N LEU A 10 -8.57 52.73 14.33
CA LEU A 10 -9.94 53.15 14.64
C LEU A 10 -10.49 54.15 13.61
N SER A 11 -10.97 53.62 12.49
CA SER A 11 -12.01 54.24 11.65
C SER A 11 -12.48 53.24 10.59
N PHE A 12 -13.67 52.69 10.76
CA PHE A 12 -14.79 52.76 9.80
C PHE A 12 -15.91 51.83 10.26
N LEU A 13 -16.76 52.39 11.12
CA LEU A 13 -18.12 51.95 11.37
C LEU A 13 -19.00 52.82 10.44
N CYS A 14 -19.63 52.22 9.43
CA CYS A 14 -20.95 52.59 8.89
C CYS A 14 -21.16 51.93 7.52
N GLY A 15 -22.07 50.96 7.49
CA GLY A 15 -22.51 50.29 6.27
C GLY A 15 -23.58 49.26 6.56
N ILE A 16 -24.59 49.63 7.35
CA ILE A 16 -25.85 48.86 7.43
C ILE A 16 -26.56 49.08 6.09
N VAL A 17 -26.40 48.13 5.17
CA VAL A 17 -27.31 47.97 4.03
C VAL A 17 -28.28 46.86 4.43
N ALA A 18 -29.51 47.28 4.73
CA ALA A 18 -30.65 46.39 4.82
C ALA A 18 -30.89 45.77 3.43
N PHE A 19 -30.59 44.48 3.27
CA PHE A 19 -31.13 43.70 2.17
C PHE A 19 -32.42 43.03 2.64
N SER A 20 -33.51 43.67 2.27
CA SER A 20 -34.86 43.14 2.25
C SER A 20 -34.94 41.83 1.48
N GLY A 21 -35.77 40.92 2.00
CA GLY A 21 -35.86 39.52 1.61
C GLY A 21 -36.06 39.26 0.11
N MET A 22 -35.30 38.28 -0.36
CA MET A 22 -35.75 37.39 -1.42
C MET A 22 -35.96 36.02 -0.78
N ALA A 23 -37.23 35.60 -0.75
CA ALA A 23 -37.58 34.21 -0.55
C ALA A 23 -36.97 33.41 -1.71
N VAL A 24 -35.85 32.75 -1.46
CA VAL A 24 -35.30 31.76 -2.37
C VAL A 24 -36.17 30.52 -2.21
N ALA A 25 -36.91 30.20 -3.27
CA ALA A 25 -37.57 28.92 -3.41
C ALA A 25 -36.50 27.82 -3.30
N ASN A 26 -36.59 26.99 -2.26
CA ASN A 26 -35.91 25.71 -2.20
C ASN A 26 -36.54 24.80 -3.26
N GLU A 27 -36.08 24.91 -4.50
CA GLU A 27 -36.14 23.79 -5.42
C GLU A 27 -35.25 22.70 -4.83
N ALA A 28 -35.88 21.62 -4.39
CA ALA A 28 -35.23 20.35 -4.15
C ALA A 28 -34.52 19.94 -5.44
N ARG A 29 -33.24 20.31 -5.53
CA ARG A 29 -32.32 19.74 -6.51
C ARG A 29 -32.19 18.27 -6.15
N ASP A 30 -32.90 17.44 -6.90
CA ASP A 30 -32.60 16.02 -7.01
C ASP A 30 -31.09 15.89 -7.15
N GLY A 31 -30.49 15.29 -6.12
CA GLY A 31 -29.09 14.90 -6.11
C GLY A 31 -28.91 13.81 -7.15
N ALA A 32 -28.81 14.21 -8.42
CA ALA A 32 -28.13 13.41 -9.41
C ALA A 32 -26.68 13.34 -8.95
N GLU A 33 -26.39 12.31 -8.14
CA GLU A 33 -25.05 11.87 -7.80
C GLU A 33 -24.37 11.58 -9.14
N VAL A 34 -23.62 12.57 -9.63
CA VAL A 34 -22.79 12.43 -10.83
C VAL A 34 -21.65 11.49 -10.44
N GLN A 35 -21.93 10.20 -10.42
CA GLN A 35 -20.91 9.18 -10.54
C GLN A 35 -20.28 9.37 -11.92
N ALA A 36 -19.25 10.20 -12.00
CA ALA A 36 -18.44 10.33 -13.19
C ALA A 36 -17.97 8.93 -13.56
N GLN A 37 -18.48 8.40 -14.68
CA GLN A 37 -18.14 7.06 -15.14
C GLN A 37 -16.62 6.96 -15.24
N LEU A 38 -16.05 6.01 -14.50
CA LEU A 38 -14.60 5.75 -14.44
C LEU A 38 -13.92 5.53 -15.81
N GLY A 39 -14.69 5.35 -16.89
CA GLY A 39 -14.22 5.00 -18.23
C GLY A 39 -13.60 6.11 -19.06
N ASP A 40 -13.92 7.39 -18.83
CA ASP A 40 -13.53 8.48 -19.76
C ASP A 40 -12.28 9.28 -19.35
N ARG A 41 -11.60 8.89 -18.26
CA ARG A 41 -10.38 9.57 -17.80
C ARG A 41 -9.22 9.21 -18.72
N ALA A 42 -8.83 10.13 -19.61
CA ALA A 42 -7.72 10.07 -20.59
C ALA A 42 -6.71 8.93 -20.36
N GLY A 43 -7.03 7.75 -20.89
CA GLY A 43 -6.33 6.49 -20.64
C GLY A 43 -5.08 6.24 -21.50
N THR A 44 -4.59 7.24 -22.24
CA THR A 44 -3.52 7.04 -23.23
C THR A 44 -2.21 6.60 -22.59
N THR A 45 -1.82 7.18 -21.45
CA THR A 45 -0.57 6.78 -20.75
C THR A 45 -0.69 5.46 -19.96
N LYS A 46 -1.89 5.06 -19.53
CA LYS A 46 -2.09 3.85 -18.71
C LYS A 46 -2.08 2.58 -19.56
N GLN A 47 -2.81 2.59 -20.68
CA GLN A 47 -2.78 1.48 -21.63
C GLN A 47 -1.38 1.28 -22.21
N GLU A 48 -0.66 2.37 -22.48
CA GLU A 48 0.71 2.31 -22.97
C GLU A 48 1.67 1.73 -21.91
N ARG A 49 1.58 2.16 -20.64
CA ARG A 49 2.37 1.54 -19.55
C ARG A 49 2.04 0.06 -19.36
N GLN A 50 0.75 -0.31 -19.36
CA GLN A 50 0.34 -1.72 -19.24
C GLN A 50 0.80 -2.56 -20.44
N ALA A 51 0.75 -2.02 -21.66
CA ALA A 51 1.27 -2.67 -22.86
C ALA A 51 2.80 -2.81 -22.81
N LEU A 52 3.53 -1.80 -22.36
CA LEU A 52 4.98 -1.88 -22.14
C LEU A 52 5.35 -2.91 -21.06
N LYS A 53 4.56 -2.98 -19.99
CA LYS A 53 4.74 -3.98 -18.93
C LYS A 53 4.48 -5.40 -19.42
N SER A 54 3.41 -5.62 -20.18
CA SER A 54 3.11 -6.94 -20.74
C SER A 54 4.16 -7.38 -21.78
N LEU A 55 4.72 -6.44 -22.55
CA LEU A 55 5.86 -6.72 -23.43
C LEU A 55 7.11 -7.13 -22.63
N ARG A 56 7.40 -6.48 -21.49
CA ARG A 56 8.53 -6.84 -20.62
C ARG A 56 8.33 -8.21 -19.96
N SER A 57 7.16 -8.49 -19.41
CA SER A 57 6.86 -9.78 -18.75
C SER A 57 6.96 -10.95 -19.74
N ASN A 58 6.51 -10.76 -20.98
CA ASN A 58 6.63 -11.78 -22.03
C ASN A 58 8.09 -12.02 -22.44
N GLY A 59 8.92 -10.97 -22.44
CA GLY A 59 10.36 -11.09 -22.70
C GLY A 59 11.12 -11.84 -21.60
N GLU A 60 10.80 -11.58 -20.33
CA GLU A 60 11.42 -12.29 -19.19
C GLU A 60 11.04 -13.77 -19.16
N SER A 61 9.77 -14.09 -19.46
CA SER A 61 9.28 -15.48 -19.52
C SER A 61 10.02 -16.30 -20.59
N ALA A 62 10.30 -15.70 -21.75
CA ALA A 62 11.02 -16.35 -22.84
C ALA A 62 12.53 -16.56 -22.55
N SER A 63 13.14 -15.73 -21.70
CA SER A 63 14.53 -15.92 -21.27
C SER A 63 14.67 -16.95 -20.15
N ALA A 64 13.68 -17.08 -19.26
CA ALA A 64 13.73 -18.04 -18.16
C ALA A 64 13.64 -19.50 -18.66
N GLU A 65 12.96 -19.76 -19.78
CA GLU A 65 12.78 -21.11 -20.34
C GLU A 65 14.05 -21.71 -20.96
N ASN A 66 15.08 -20.89 -21.25
CA ASN A 66 16.35 -21.34 -21.84
C ASN A 66 17.53 -21.38 -20.85
N ALA A 67 17.31 -21.10 -19.57
CA ALA A 67 18.36 -21.26 -18.57
C ALA A 67 18.53 -22.75 -18.24
N PRO A 68 19.76 -23.33 -18.33
CA PRO A 68 19.98 -24.73 -18.00
C PRO A 68 19.65 -24.97 -16.52
N SER A 69 18.61 -25.74 -16.26
CA SER A 69 18.16 -26.15 -14.93
C SER A 69 19.20 -27.04 -14.26
N LYS A 70 20.18 -26.42 -13.62
CA LYS A 70 21.01 -27.11 -12.64
C LYS A 70 20.29 -27.12 -11.30
N GLU A 71 19.85 -28.31 -10.91
CA GLU A 71 19.57 -28.74 -9.54
C GLU A 71 18.45 -28.04 -8.76
N ALA A 72 17.24 -28.63 -8.82
CA ALA A 72 16.28 -28.53 -7.72
C ALA A 72 15.32 -29.75 -7.68
N ASN A 73 15.87 -30.97 -7.71
CA ASN A 73 15.14 -32.15 -7.23
C ASN A 73 15.46 -32.35 -5.74
N LYS A 74 14.92 -31.47 -4.88
CA LYS A 74 14.78 -31.77 -3.46
C LYS A 74 13.31 -32.08 -3.20
N THR A 75 12.95 -33.33 -3.51
CA THR A 75 11.65 -33.91 -3.18
C THR A 75 11.41 -33.75 -1.67
N PHE A 76 10.47 -32.87 -1.32
CA PHE A 76 9.96 -32.72 0.03
C PHE A 76 9.12 -33.95 0.37
N ARG A 77 9.76 -34.99 0.91
CA ARG A 77 9.08 -36.10 1.58
C ARG A 77 8.97 -35.75 3.06
N MET A 78 7.80 -35.25 3.45
CA MET A 78 7.40 -35.15 4.83
C MET A 78 6.78 -36.51 5.22
N THR A 79 7.62 -37.46 5.61
CA THR A 79 7.17 -38.67 6.31
C THR A 79 7.80 -38.61 7.70
N GLN A 80 7.03 -38.13 8.68
CA GLN A 80 7.45 -38.12 10.07
C GLN A 80 7.05 -39.48 10.68
N GLU A 81 7.99 -40.43 10.69
CA GLU A 81 7.88 -41.62 11.55
C GLU A 81 8.25 -41.20 12.97
N ILE A 82 7.25 -41.16 13.85
CA ILE A 82 7.45 -40.95 15.29
C ILE A 82 8.00 -42.27 15.86
N THR A 83 9.32 -42.37 16.00
CA THR A 83 9.96 -43.42 16.80
C THR A 83 10.03 -42.94 18.25
N ILE A 84 9.23 -43.57 19.11
CA ILE A 84 9.31 -43.42 20.56
C ILE A 84 10.37 -44.40 21.07
N GLY A 85 11.45 -43.86 21.65
CA GLY A 85 12.27 -44.60 22.61
C GLY A 85 13.78 -44.54 22.35
N ALA A 86 14.48 -43.75 23.16
CA ALA A 86 15.76 -44.13 23.78
C ALA A 86 16.10 -43.12 24.90
N GLU A 87 16.58 -43.65 26.01
CA GLU A 87 17.02 -42.90 27.20
C GLU A 87 18.17 -41.92 26.90
N PRO A 88 18.27 -40.81 27.65
CA PRO A 88 19.30 -39.80 27.42
C PRO A 88 20.68 -40.33 27.82
N THR A 89 21.56 -40.46 26.83
CA THR A 89 23.00 -40.66 27.06
C THR A 89 23.61 -39.29 27.35
N GLU A 90 24.05 -39.13 28.60
CA GLU A 90 24.74 -37.96 29.14
C GLU A 90 26.12 -37.83 28.45
N GLY A 91 26.31 -36.82 27.61
CA GLY A 91 27.63 -36.50 27.03
C GLY A 91 27.69 -36.03 25.57
N ALA A 92 26.58 -35.67 24.93
CA ALA A 92 26.62 -35.10 23.58
C ALA A 92 26.91 -33.60 23.63
N ASN A 93 27.96 -33.20 22.89
CA ASN A 93 28.27 -31.82 22.50
C ASN A 93 26.98 -31.05 22.25
N VAL A 94 26.82 -29.91 22.94
CA VAL A 94 25.80 -28.93 22.60
C VAL A 94 26.20 -28.39 21.24
N ASP A 95 25.74 -29.07 20.19
CA ASP A 95 25.74 -28.57 18.84
C ASP A 95 25.24 -27.14 18.91
N GLU A 96 26.04 -26.22 18.35
CA GLU A 96 25.70 -24.81 18.13
C GLU A 96 24.43 -24.77 17.28
N ALA A 97 23.30 -24.97 17.95
CA ALA A 97 21.98 -24.92 17.38
C ALA A 97 21.88 -23.55 16.72
N HIS A 98 21.63 -23.57 15.42
CA HIS A 98 21.39 -22.41 14.56
C HIS A 98 20.63 -21.32 15.31
N VAL A 99 21.37 -20.41 15.96
CA VAL A 99 20.81 -19.18 16.50
C VAL A 99 20.50 -18.37 15.26
N ALA A 100 19.27 -18.50 14.77
CA ALA A 100 18.76 -17.70 13.67
C ALA A 100 19.08 -16.25 14.02
N SER A 101 19.95 -15.65 13.22
CA SER A 101 20.41 -14.28 13.42
C SER A 101 19.20 -13.36 13.35
N TYR A 102 18.68 -12.95 14.51
CA TYR A 102 17.64 -11.93 14.59
C TYR A 102 18.19 -10.64 14.02
N LYS A 103 17.79 -10.31 12.79
CA LYS A 103 18.03 -8.98 12.24
C LYS A 103 17.21 -8.00 13.07
N SER A 104 17.84 -6.92 13.53
CA SER A 104 17.12 -5.86 14.20
C SER A 104 15.99 -5.35 13.30
N PRO A 105 14.78 -5.13 13.84
CA PRO A 105 13.64 -4.71 13.05
C PRO A 105 13.95 -3.38 12.37
N VAL A 106 13.68 -3.30 11.07
CA VAL A 106 13.81 -2.04 10.32
C VAL A 106 12.76 -1.08 10.84
N THR A 107 13.19 0.08 11.33
CA THR A 107 12.28 1.10 11.86
C THR A 107 11.83 2.01 10.73
N TYR A 108 10.55 1.91 10.35
CA TYR A 108 9.94 2.79 9.37
C TYR A 108 9.27 3.98 10.05
N ILE A 109 9.39 5.17 9.45
CA ILE A 109 8.78 6.40 9.96
C ILE A 109 7.57 6.73 9.09
N THR A 110 6.40 6.87 9.72
CA THR A 110 5.13 7.23 9.06
C THR A 110 4.44 8.39 9.78
N THR A 111 3.60 9.13 9.07
CA THR A 111 2.71 10.16 9.63
C THR A 111 1.27 9.69 9.80
N HIS A 112 0.96 8.44 9.47
CA HIS A 112 -0.39 7.89 9.53
C HIS A 112 -0.41 6.41 9.89
N GLU A 113 -1.41 5.98 10.67
CA GLU A 113 -1.57 4.59 11.12
C GLU A 113 -2.08 3.65 10.03
N GLY A 114 -2.84 4.18 9.05
CA GLY A 114 -3.38 3.46 7.89
C GLY A 114 -2.37 2.90 6.88
N VAL A 115 -1.10 2.87 7.27
CA VAL A 115 0.05 2.42 6.48
C VAL A 115 0.38 0.96 6.76
N MET A 116 -0.07 0.45 7.90
CA MET A 116 0.12 -0.94 8.30
C MET A 116 -0.99 -1.79 7.70
N HIS A 117 -0.61 -2.69 6.81
CA HIS A 117 -1.52 -3.67 6.20
C HIS A 117 -1.27 -5.04 6.82
N THR A 118 -2.18 -5.97 6.61
CA THR A 118 -1.95 -7.39 6.88
C THR A 118 -2.31 -8.19 5.65
N VAL A 119 -1.68 -9.37 5.47
CA VAL A 119 -2.11 -10.28 4.42
C VAL A 119 -3.48 -10.83 4.76
N TYR A 120 -4.40 -10.76 3.80
CA TYR A 120 -5.70 -11.41 3.88
C TYR A 120 -5.66 -12.79 3.22
N SER A 121 -5.07 -12.89 2.03
CA SER A 121 -4.92 -14.16 1.34
C SER A 121 -3.73 -14.18 0.37
N LEU A 122 -3.27 -15.39 0.06
CA LEU A 122 -2.27 -15.68 -0.95
C LEU A 122 -2.89 -16.61 -2.00
N SER A 123 -2.51 -16.45 -3.26
CA SER A 123 -2.83 -17.46 -4.27
C SER A 123 -1.99 -18.71 -4.05
N GLN A 124 -2.50 -19.88 -4.49
CA GLN A 124 -1.83 -21.17 -4.34
C GLN A 124 -0.40 -21.20 -4.93
N PHE A 125 -0.16 -20.41 -5.97
CA PHE A 125 1.12 -20.36 -6.66
C PHE A 125 2.01 -19.20 -6.21
N GLY A 126 1.54 -18.36 -5.29
CA GLY A 126 2.28 -17.16 -4.86
C GLY A 126 2.28 -16.03 -5.88
N ASP A 127 1.41 -16.11 -6.89
CA ASP A 127 1.31 -15.11 -7.96
C ASP A 127 0.56 -13.85 -7.53
N TYR A 128 -0.26 -13.96 -6.48
CA TYR A 128 -1.09 -12.87 -5.98
C TYR A 128 -1.07 -12.82 -4.45
N VAL A 129 -1.03 -11.60 -3.92
CA VAL A 129 -1.21 -11.29 -2.51
C VAL A 129 -2.40 -10.35 -2.39
N THR A 130 -3.38 -10.69 -1.56
CA THR A 130 -4.49 -9.79 -1.21
C THR A 130 -4.27 -9.31 0.22
N LEU A 131 -4.34 -7.99 0.43
CA LEU A 131 -4.21 -7.38 1.75
C LEU A 131 -5.59 -7.21 2.41
N ASN A 132 -5.59 -6.86 3.69
CA ASN A 132 -6.81 -6.62 4.49
C ASN A 132 -7.68 -5.45 4.01
N ASP A 133 -7.13 -4.55 3.21
CA ASP A 133 -7.89 -3.51 2.49
C ASP A 133 -8.65 -4.05 1.26
N GLY A 134 -8.49 -5.34 0.94
CA GLY A 134 -9.09 -6.01 -0.20
C GLY A 134 -8.38 -5.78 -1.53
N LEU A 135 -7.25 -5.05 -1.54
CA LEU A 135 -6.44 -4.85 -2.73
C LEU A 135 -5.61 -6.10 -3.03
N THR A 136 -5.56 -6.46 -4.31
CA THR A 136 -4.79 -7.59 -4.80
C THR A 136 -3.58 -7.10 -5.58
N TRP A 137 -2.44 -7.72 -5.31
CA TRP A 137 -1.14 -7.36 -5.85
C TRP A 137 -0.57 -8.56 -6.61
N PHE A 138 -0.16 -8.33 -7.85
CA PHE A 138 0.50 -9.34 -8.67
C PHE A 138 1.98 -9.38 -8.35
N VAL A 139 2.46 -10.56 -7.94
CA VAL A 139 3.84 -10.77 -7.51
C VAL A 139 4.73 -11.02 -8.71
N ARG A 140 5.92 -10.39 -8.69
CA ARG A 140 6.97 -10.66 -9.68
C ARG A 140 7.22 -12.17 -9.79
N PRO A 141 7.27 -12.75 -11.02
CA PRO A 141 7.48 -14.18 -11.19
C PRO A 141 8.71 -14.74 -10.47
N ALA A 142 9.81 -14.00 -10.47
CA ALA A 142 11.03 -14.35 -9.75
C ALA A 142 10.91 -14.31 -8.22
N ASP A 143 9.88 -13.67 -7.66
CA ASP A 143 9.64 -13.56 -6.22
C ASP A 143 8.52 -14.50 -5.73
N ARG A 144 7.83 -15.23 -6.62
CA ARG A 144 6.72 -16.13 -6.25
C ARG A 144 7.10 -17.15 -5.18
N TYR A 145 8.30 -17.73 -5.27
CA TYR A 145 8.79 -18.69 -4.27
C TYR A 145 9.02 -18.06 -2.90
N LYS A 146 9.22 -16.74 -2.83
CA LYS A 146 9.40 -16.01 -1.56
C LYS A 146 8.08 -15.87 -0.83
N THR A 147 6.94 -15.85 -1.52
CA THR A 147 5.62 -15.63 -0.89
C THR A 147 5.30 -16.63 0.22
N GLY A 148 5.74 -17.89 0.11
CA GLY A 148 5.57 -18.89 1.17
C GLY A 148 6.39 -18.62 2.42
N ASN A 149 7.56 -17.99 2.28
CA ASN A 149 8.42 -17.56 3.40
C ASN A 149 8.16 -16.11 3.82
N PHE A 150 7.39 -15.37 3.03
CA PHE A 150 7.10 -13.97 3.25
C PHE A 150 6.27 -13.75 4.51
N LEU A 151 5.57 -14.77 5.00
CA LEU A 151 4.72 -14.68 6.18
C LEU A 151 5.22 -15.62 7.26
N VAL A 152 5.30 -15.10 8.48
CA VAL A 152 5.43 -15.94 9.67
C VAL A 152 4.05 -16.52 9.93
N VAL A 153 3.86 -17.77 9.50
CA VAL A 153 2.68 -18.53 9.89
C VAL A 153 2.85 -18.86 11.37
N THR A 154 2.30 -18.03 12.25
CA THR A 154 2.03 -18.44 13.63
C THR A 154 1.00 -19.55 13.56
N GLU A 155 1.45 -20.80 13.70
CA GLU A 155 0.57 -21.94 13.92
C GLU A 155 -0.38 -21.60 15.08
N TYR A 156 -1.69 -21.59 14.84
CA TYR A 156 -2.66 -21.54 15.92
C TYR A 156 -3.74 -22.60 15.77
N ASP A 157 -3.70 -23.46 16.78
CA ASP A 157 -4.65 -24.46 17.26
C ASP A 157 -5.44 -25.27 16.21
N TYR A 158 -4.90 -26.45 15.93
CA TYR A 158 -5.47 -27.55 15.15
C TYR A 158 -6.86 -28.01 15.66
N PHE A 159 -7.34 -27.48 16.79
CA PHE A 159 -8.49 -27.98 17.53
C PHE A 159 -9.86 -27.54 16.97
N LEU A 160 -9.94 -26.52 16.11
CA LEU A 160 -11.24 -26.00 15.61
C LEU A 160 -11.62 -26.39 14.18
N ASN A 161 -10.81 -27.15 13.45
CA ASN A 161 -11.15 -27.69 12.12
C ASN A 161 -11.63 -26.62 11.10
N THR A 162 -11.29 -25.36 11.34
CA THR A 162 -11.57 -24.23 10.47
C THR A 162 -10.24 -23.82 9.85
N ASN A 163 -10.08 -24.04 8.54
CA ASN A 163 -8.89 -23.73 7.74
C ASN A 163 -8.62 -22.22 7.60
N PHE A 164 -8.58 -21.48 8.72
CA PHE A 164 -8.27 -20.06 8.75
C PHE A 164 -6.84 -19.87 9.28
N CYS A 165 -5.93 -19.58 8.36
CA CYS A 165 -4.63 -19.02 8.73
C CYS A 165 -4.84 -17.52 9.00
N TYR A 166 -4.46 -17.05 10.19
CA TYR A 166 -4.42 -15.63 10.49
C TYR A 166 -2.99 -15.13 10.25
N PHE A 167 -2.86 -14.12 9.39
CA PHE A 167 -1.60 -13.43 9.19
C PHE A 167 -1.58 -12.19 10.09
N THR A 168 -0.66 -12.17 11.04
CA THR A 168 -0.51 -11.07 12.02
C THR A 168 0.62 -10.12 11.65
N ASP A 169 1.42 -10.49 10.66
CA ASP A 169 2.54 -9.67 10.20
C ASP A 169 2.06 -8.36 9.57
N ASN A 170 2.74 -7.27 9.96
CA ASN A 170 2.53 -5.97 9.35
C ASN A 170 3.23 -5.93 7.99
N ILE A 171 2.45 -5.67 6.95
CA ILE A 171 2.92 -5.49 5.58
C ILE A 171 2.94 -4.00 5.26
N LEU A 172 4.07 -3.55 4.74
CA LEU A 172 4.30 -2.17 4.31
C LEU A 172 4.30 -2.13 2.78
N ILE A 173 3.70 -1.08 2.22
CA ILE A 173 3.74 -0.82 0.78
C ILE A 173 4.76 0.30 0.54
N LEU A 174 5.81 0.02 -0.21
CA LEU A 174 6.84 0.99 -0.58
C LEU A 174 6.86 1.20 -2.10
N PRO A 175 7.36 2.34 -2.59
CA PRO A 175 7.67 2.50 -4.01
C PRO A 175 8.69 1.47 -4.49
N GLY A 176 8.53 1.00 -5.72
CA GLY A 176 9.53 0.23 -6.44
C GLY A 176 10.84 0.99 -6.61
N SER A 177 11.93 0.24 -6.78
CA SER A 177 13.22 0.81 -7.20
C SER A 177 13.09 1.42 -8.60
N VAL A 178 13.86 2.48 -8.88
CA VAL A 178 13.94 3.10 -10.22
C VAL A 178 14.41 2.14 -11.31
N PHE A 179 15.01 1.01 -10.92
CA PHE A 179 15.46 -0.05 -11.82
C PHE A 179 14.52 -1.26 -11.86
N SER A 180 13.46 -1.26 -11.04
CA SER A 180 12.45 -2.32 -11.05
C SER A 180 11.49 -2.15 -12.21
N ALA A 181 10.98 -3.27 -12.73
CA ALA A 181 9.85 -3.26 -13.65
C ALA A 181 8.50 -3.10 -12.94
N TYR A 182 8.50 -3.24 -11.61
CA TYR A 182 7.33 -3.22 -10.74
C TYR A 182 7.22 -1.86 -10.04
N ASP A 183 6.00 -1.38 -9.87
CA ASP A 183 5.75 -0.04 -9.33
C ASP A 183 5.92 0.02 -7.80
N TYR A 184 5.79 -1.13 -7.12
CA TYR A 184 5.78 -1.21 -5.66
C TYR A 184 6.55 -2.41 -5.12
N VAL A 185 6.82 -2.36 -3.82
CA VAL A 185 7.40 -3.44 -3.04
C VAL A 185 6.54 -3.63 -1.79
N LEU A 186 6.12 -4.87 -1.52
CA LEU A 186 5.58 -5.25 -0.22
C LEU A 186 6.74 -5.67 0.68
N VAL A 187 6.77 -5.15 1.90
CA VAL A 187 7.78 -5.50 2.90
C VAL A 187 7.08 -6.06 4.12
N ASN A 188 7.47 -7.26 4.55
CA ASN A 188 7.06 -7.77 5.85
C ASN A 188 7.92 -7.08 6.92
N ALA A 189 7.31 -6.27 7.78
CA ALA A 189 8.02 -5.50 8.80
C ALA A 189 8.66 -6.40 9.88
N THR A 190 8.15 -7.62 10.09
CA THR A 190 8.68 -8.60 11.04
C THR A 190 9.95 -9.26 10.49
N THR A 191 9.91 -9.76 9.25
CA THR A 191 11.01 -10.56 8.67
C THR A 191 12.01 -9.72 7.86
N GLY A 192 11.58 -8.55 7.39
CA GLY A 192 12.33 -7.74 6.43
C GLY A 192 12.36 -8.31 5.01
N GLU A 193 11.62 -9.40 4.74
CA GLU A 193 11.48 -9.95 3.39
C GLU A 193 10.69 -9.01 2.50
N THR A 194 11.00 -9.02 1.21
CA THR A 194 10.43 -8.09 0.22
C THR A 194 9.88 -8.83 -0.99
N LEU A 195 8.75 -8.38 -1.51
CA LEU A 195 8.15 -8.83 -2.76
C LEU A 195 7.99 -7.66 -3.71
N GLU A 196 8.56 -7.73 -4.90
CA GLU A 196 8.24 -6.78 -5.97
C GLU A 196 6.85 -7.08 -6.54
N VAL A 197 5.98 -6.07 -6.57
CA VAL A 197 4.56 -6.26 -6.93
C VAL A 197 4.01 -5.11 -7.78
N ASP A 198 2.96 -5.44 -8.54
CA ASP A 198 2.12 -4.46 -9.23
C ASP A 198 0.68 -4.56 -8.70
N LEU A 199 0.02 -3.42 -8.50
CA LEU A 199 -1.38 -3.39 -8.09
C LEU A 199 -2.28 -3.93 -9.21
N VAL A 200 -3.09 -4.95 -8.91
CA VAL A 200 -4.14 -5.42 -9.80
C VAL A 200 -5.31 -4.46 -9.68
N GLN A 201 -5.78 -3.93 -10.81
CA GLN A 201 -6.91 -3.01 -10.82
C GLN A 201 -8.15 -3.72 -10.24
N PRO A 202 -8.82 -3.14 -9.23
CA PRO A 202 -10.00 -3.76 -8.66
C PRO A 202 -11.10 -3.91 -9.71
N THR A 203 -11.87 -4.99 -9.59
CA THR A 203 -13.00 -5.23 -10.49
C THR A 203 -14.11 -4.19 -10.19
N PRO A 204 -14.80 -3.64 -11.20
CA PRO A 204 -15.92 -2.73 -10.95
C PRO A 204 -16.93 -3.33 -9.98
N GLY A 205 -17.26 -2.60 -8.90
CA GLY A 205 -18.18 -3.05 -7.85
C GLY A 205 -17.51 -3.82 -6.69
N GLN A 206 -16.21 -4.11 -6.77
CA GLN A 206 -15.47 -4.62 -5.62
C GLN A 206 -15.30 -3.50 -4.59
N ILE A 207 -15.89 -3.68 -3.41
CA ILE A 207 -15.67 -2.78 -2.27
C ILE A 207 -14.27 -3.08 -1.73
N VAL A 208 -13.36 -2.14 -1.95
CA VAL A 208 -12.02 -2.14 -1.35
C VAL A 208 -12.07 -1.24 -0.13
N SER A 209 -11.66 -1.77 1.02
CA SER A 209 -11.59 -1.06 2.31
C SER A 209 -10.39 -0.11 2.31
N SER A 210 -10.44 0.84 1.40
CA SER A 210 -9.46 1.89 1.18
C SER A 210 -10.05 3.24 1.59
N TYR A 211 -9.20 4.24 1.73
CA TYR A 211 -9.64 5.61 2.00
C TYR A 211 -10.26 6.20 0.74
N THR A 212 -11.30 7.01 0.88
CA THR A 212 -11.87 7.74 -0.27
C THR A 212 -11.42 9.19 -0.25
N VAL A 213 -11.02 9.74 -1.40
CA VAL A 213 -10.79 11.19 -1.54
C VAL A 213 -12.12 11.93 -1.36
N LEU A 214 -12.23 12.77 -0.33
CA LEU A 214 -13.39 13.65 -0.15
C LEU A 214 -13.26 14.93 -0.97
N ALA A 215 -12.07 15.53 -0.94
CA ALA A 215 -11.80 16.79 -1.61
C ALA A 215 -10.31 16.94 -1.92
N ILE A 216 -10.02 17.76 -2.92
CA ILE A 216 -8.67 18.22 -3.25
C ILE A 216 -8.71 19.74 -3.33
N ALA A 217 -7.89 20.42 -2.54
CA ALA A 217 -7.78 21.88 -2.55
C ALA A 217 -6.31 22.28 -2.70
N GLY A 218 -5.93 22.73 -3.90
CA GLY A 218 -4.53 23.05 -4.21
C GLY A 218 -3.64 21.81 -4.10
N ASN A 219 -2.71 21.81 -3.14
CA ASN A 219 -1.83 20.69 -2.85
C ASN A 219 -2.25 19.87 -1.63
N THR A 220 -3.48 20.04 -1.18
CA THR A 220 -4.01 19.33 -0.02
C THR A 220 -5.07 18.32 -0.44
N VAL A 221 -4.96 17.10 0.07
CA VAL A 221 -5.93 16.02 -0.11
C VAL A 221 -6.64 15.77 1.22
N TYR A 222 -7.96 15.69 1.18
CA TYR A 222 -8.81 15.36 2.32
C TYR A 222 -9.36 13.97 2.11
N LEU A 223 -9.11 13.05 3.05
CA LEU A 223 -9.62 11.68 2.99
C LEU A 223 -10.83 11.49 3.90
N GLN A 224 -11.57 10.40 3.64
CA GLN A 224 -12.82 10.05 4.32
C GLN A 224 -12.68 9.89 5.84
N ASP A 225 -11.51 9.49 6.31
CA ASP A 225 -11.19 9.35 7.74
C ASP A 225 -10.92 10.69 8.44
N GLY A 226 -10.99 11.81 7.72
CA GLY A 226 -10.70 13.15 8.22
C GLY A 226 -9.20 13.50 8.20
N SER A 227 -8.33 12.62 7.69
CA SER A 227 -6.92 12.93 7.52
C SER A 227 -6.71 13.96 6.41
N ILE A 228 -5.70 14.83 6.62
CA ILE A 228 -5.37 15.94 5.72
C ILE A 228 -3.93 15.78 5.29
N TRP A 229 -3.71 15.76 3.98
CA TRP A 229 -2.42 15.42 3.40
C TRP A 229 -1.87 16.55 2.55
N THR A 230 -0.64 16.95 2.82
CA THR A 230 0.07 17.91 1.98
C THR A 230 0.93 17.19 0.95
N VAL A 231 0.73 17.49 -0.32
CA VAL A 231 1.45 16.91 -1.47
C VAL A 231 2.51 17.91 -1.96
N PRO A 232 3.75 17.48 -2.27
CA PRO A 232 4.78 18.38 -2.79
C PRO A 232 4.45 18.83 -4.22
N ALA A 233 4.98 20.00 -4.59
CA ALA A 233 4.77 20.58 -5.93
C ALA A 233 5.20 19.64 -7.08
N SER A 234 6.22 18.80 -6.85
CA SER A 234 6.72 17.83 -7.84
C SER A 234 5.70 16.77 -8.25
N ASP A 235 4.70 16.50 -7.41
CA ASP A 235 3.73 15.41 -7.63
C ASP A 235 2.35 15.98 -8.03
N GLN A 236 2.24 17.31 -8.18
CA GLN A 236 0.99 18.01 -8.56
C GLN A 236 0.42 17.53 -9.89
N GLY A 237 1.27 17.26 -10.88
CA GLY A 237 0.81 16.76 -12.18
C GLY A 237 0.07 15.42 -12.07
N MET A 238 0.48 14.56 -11.14
CA MET A 238 -0.22 13.30 -10.85
C MET A 238 -1.50 13.57 -10.04
N LEU A 239 -1.42 14.45 -9.03
CA LEU A 239 -2.56 14.82 -8.19
C LEU A 239 -3.72 15.44 -8.98
N TYR A 240 -3.45 16.25 -10.00
CA TYR A 240 -4.51 16.87 -10.82
C TYR A 240 -5.38 15.88 -11.61
N ARG A 241 -4.98 14.61 -11.68
CA ARG A 241 -5.77 13.54 -12.30
C ARG A 241 -6.70 12.84 -11.32
N TRP A 242 -6.55 13.11 -10.03
CA TRP A 242 -7.37 12.52 -8.98
C TRP A 242 -8.67 13.30 -8.85
N TYR A 243 -9.72 12.60 -8.45
CA TYR A 243 -11.03 13.20 -8.22
C TYR A 243 -11.58 12.77 -6.85
N PRO A 244 -12.49 13.57 -6.27
CA PRO A 244 -13.34 13.10 -5.19
C PRO A 244 -14.03 11.78 -5.56
N GLY A 245 -14.05 10.84 -4.62
CA GLY A 245 -14.55 9.48 -4.83
C GLY A 245 -13.48 8.47 -5.24
N ASP A 246 -12.24 8.89 -5.56
CA ASP A 246 -11.15 7.96 -5.85
C ASP A 246 -10.72 7.20 -4.58
N SER A 247 -10.40 5.93 -4.76
CA SER A 247 -9.92 5.03 -3.71
C SER A 247 -8.41 5.15 -3.52
N ILE A 248 -7.98 5.31 -2.28
CA ILE A 248 -6.60 5.55 -1.87
C ILE A 248 -6.17 4.50 -0.85
N THR A 249 -5.04 3.84 -1.10
CA THR A 249 -4.30 3.10 -0.06
C THR A 249 -3.03 3.87 0.29
N ILE A 250 -2.52 3.70 1.51
CA ILE A 250 -1.39 4.49 2.03
C ILE A 250 -0.18 3.57 2.18
N GLY A 251 0.97 4.04 1.69
CA GLY A 251 2.25 3.38 1.85
C GLY A 251 3.29 4.25 2.55
N ILE A 252 4.50 3.72 2.66
CA ILE A 252 5.68 4.41 3.20
C ILE A 252 6.55 4.87 2.05
N ASN A 253 6.98 6.11 2.10
CA ASN A 253 8.09 6.56 1.28
C ASN A 253 9.37 6.26 2.07
N ASP A 254 10.14 5.25 1.66
CA ASP A 254 11.45 4.90 2.24
C ASP A 254 12.60 4.88 1.18
N GLY A 255 12.38 5.50 0.02
CA GLY A 255 13.40 5.58 -1.04
C GLY A 255 14.60 6.49 -0.73
N PHE A 256 15.61 6.44 -1.60
CA PHE A 256 16.81 7.29 -1.51
C PHE A 256 16.52 8.81 -1.49
N PHE A 257 15.36 9.22 -1.99
CA PHE A 257 14.89 10.61 -2.03
C PHE A 257 13.70 10.86 -1.09
N THR A 258 13.64 10.17 0.04
CA THR A 258 12.58 10.27 1.04
C THR A 258 12.27 11.68 1.49
N GLY A 259 13.30 12.53 1.57
CA GLY A 259 13.14 13.93 1.93
C GLY A 259 12.24 14.09 3.16
N TRP A 260 11.30 15.03 3.09
CA TRP A 260 10.36 15.31 4.17
C TRP A 260 9.05 14.54 4.08
N ASN A 261 8.76 13.88 2.95
CA ASN A 261 7.48 13.21 2.72
C ASN A 261 7.59 11.76 3.16
N ARG A 262 7.01 11.41 4.30
CA ARG A 262 7.15 10.08 4.92
C ARG A 262 6.27 9.01 4.29
N ASN A 263 5.25 9.42 3.57
CA ASN A 263 4.23 8.51 3.05
C ASN A 263 4.01 8.69 1.55
N ILE A 264 3.38 7.69 0.96
CA ILE A 264 2.78 7.76 -0.36
C ILE A 264 1.28 7.53 -0.25
N LEU A 265 0.50 8.28 -1.00
CA LEU A 265 -0.91 8.02 -1.23
C LEU A 265 -1.01 7.38 -2.61
N ILE A 266 -1.55 6.17 -2.68
CA ILE A 266 -1.66 5.39 -3.91
C ILE A 266 -3.12 5.44 -4.37
N ASN A 267 -3.38 6.07 -5.50
CA ASN A 267 -4.70 6.05 -6.13
C ASN A 267 -4.90 4.72 -6.83
N VAL A 268 -5.77 3.89 -6.25
CA VAL A 268 -6.05 2.52 -6.66
C VAL A 268 -6.67 2.48 -8.07
N ASN A 269 -7.47 3.48 -8.42
CA ASN A 269 -8.14 3.55 -9.73
C ASN A 269 -7.14 3.86 -10.85
N LEU A 270 -6.18 4.74 -10.58
CA LEU A 270 -5.17 5.17 -11.55
C LEU A 270 -3.93 4.28 -11.55
N ASN A 271 -3.69 3.55 -10.47
CA ASN A 271 -2.42 2.86 -10.17
C ASN A 271 -1.22 3.81 -10.25
N GLU A 272 -1.32 4.93 -9.53
CA GLU A 272 -0.28 5.93 -9.43
C GLU A 272 -0.22 6.43 -7.99
N TYR A 273 0.93 6.91 -7.55
CA TYR A 273 1.08 7.46 -6.21
C TYR A 273 1.60 8.88 -6.22
N VAL A 274 1.24 9.63 -5.19
CA VAL A 274 1.85 10.91 -4.84
C VAL A 274 2.49 10.78 -3.47
N ARG A 275 3.60 11.48 -3.24
CA ARG A 275 4.20 11.59 -1.91
C ARG A 275 3.38 12.57 -1.07
N GLY A 276 3.37 12.37 0.24
CA GLY A 276 2.71 13.32 1.13
C GLY A 276 3.06 13.12 2.60
N ASN A 277 2.60 14.07 3.40
CA ASN A 277 2.59 13.99 4.86
C ASN A 277 1.19 14.28 5.37
N CYS A 278 0.75 13.49 6.34
CA CYS A 278 -0.42 13.83 7.13
C CYS A 278 -0.05 14.99 8.06
N ILE A 279 -0.92 16.00 8.14
CA ILE A 279 -0.68 17.23 8.92
C ILE A 279 -1.69 17.44 10.07
N ASN A 280 -2.57 16.47 10.33
CA ASN A 280 -3.54 16.55 11.42
C ASN A 280 -3.00 16.04 12.76
#